data_AF-A0A8T5M828-F1
#
_entry.id   AF-A0A8T5M828-F1
#
_cell.length_a   1.000
_cell.length_b   1.000
_cell.length_c   1.000
_cell.angle_alpha   90.00
_cell.angle_beta   90.00
_cell.angle_gamma   90.00
#
_symmetry.space_group_name_H-M   'P 1'
#
loop_
_entity.id
_entity.type
_entity.pdbx_description
1 polymer ?
#
loop_
_entity_poly.entity_id
_entity_poly.type
_entity_poly.pdbx_seq_one_letter_code
_entity_poly.pdbx_strand_id
1 'polypeptide(L)'
;MNKEYEVRKAKAEEIVEKIRDLAEGILIVGSVAYNPDAVTSESDLDLVGVLDFSSASFKELYEKLGQRFEPLLVKYATEGKINNVSLVWDEEFEIGLHLWDKGAFERVVNLGDYNLIFGREDFSRNFKSTSDKEVLVNLKGEKYEIFKDPKDVDGGSILKFFIYWEDDSGFYPGIQVCNLLLDPEVIYEKRGKISEGLKKFEINLKKKLKETYGSSSEEINLHNALDVKLQNKVT
;
A
#
# COMPACT_ATOMS: atom_id res chain seq x y z
N MET A 1 11.63 -24.44 2.12
CA MET A 1 10.43 -23.60 2.24
C MET A 1 10.39 -23.08 3.66
N ASN A 2 10.45 -21.75 3.83
CA ASN A 2 10.52 -21.10 5.14
C ASN A 2 9.20 -21.27 5.90
N LYS A 3 9.25 -21.83 7.11
CA LYS A 3 8.04 -22.11 7.92
C LYS A 3 7.30 -20.83 8.31
N GLU A 4 8.02 -19.76 8.64
CA GLU A 4 7.38 -18.49 9.04
C GLU A 4 6.60 -17.89 7.86
N TYR A 5 7.17 -17.94 6.65
CA TYR A 5 6.46 -17.54 5.42
C TYR A 5 5.18 -18.36 5.21
N GLU A 6 5.23 -19.68 5.35
CA GLU A 6 4.04 -20.53 5.17
C GLU A 6 2.92 -20.18 6.17
N VAL A 7 3.27 -19.85 7.41
CA VAL A 7 2.30 -19.39 8.42
C VAL A 7 1.65 -18.07 7.99
N ARG A 8 2.43 -17.09 7.51
CA ARG A 8 1.91 -15.81 7.03
C ARG A 8 1.03 -16.00 5.78
N LYS A 9 1.45 -16.85 4.86
CA LYS A 9 0.69 -17.17 3.65
C LYS A 9 -0.65 -17.84 3.97
N ALA A 10 -0.65 -18.85 4.84
CA ALA A 10 -1.89 -19.51 5.27
C ALA A 10 -2.86 -18.54 5.96
N LYS A 11 -2.34 -17.62 6.80
CA LYS A 11 -3.15 -16.55 7.41
C LYS A 11 -3.71 -15.58 6.37
N ALA A 12 -2.92 -15.21 5.35
CA ALA A 12 -3.38 -14.37 4.26
C ALA A 12 -4.52 -15.03 3.46
N GLU A 13 -4.38 -16.32 3.14
CA GLU A 13 -5.43 -17.11 2.48
C GLU A 13 -6.70 -17.22 3.34
N GLU A 14 -6.57 -17.40 4.67
CA GLU A 14 -7.70 -17.39 5.61
C GLU A 14 -8.46 -16.04 5.58
N ILE A 15 -7.72 -14.93 5.60
CA ILE A 15 -8.29 -13.58 5.51
C ILE A 15 -8.99 -13.40 4.16
N VAL A 16 -8.34 -13.81 3.06
CA VAL A 16 -8.93 -13.74 1.72
C VAL A 16 -10.24 -14.51 1.64
N GLU A 17 -10.31 -15.74 2.13
CA GLU A 17 -11.55 -16.52 2.10
C GLU A 17 -12.69 -15.85 2.88
N LYS A 18 -12.36 -15.11 3.95
CA LYS A 18 -13.34 -14.34 4.72
C LYS A 18 -13.90 -13.15 3.94
N ILE A 19 -13.07 -12.41 3.19
CA ILE A 19 -13.47 -11.08 2.64
C ILE A 19 -13.46 -10.97 1.11
N ARG A 20 -13.09 -12.03 0.36
CA ARG A 20 -12.97 -11.99 -1.11
C ARG A 20 -14.25 -11.59 -1.84
N ASP A 21 -15.42 -11.86 -1.26
CA ASP A 21 -16.71 -11.50 -1.85
C ASP A 21 -16.99 -9.99 -1.80
N LEU A 22 -16.30 -9.27 -0.91
CA LEU A 22 -16.36 -7.81 -0.78
C LEU A 22 -15.28 -7.09 -1.61
N ALA A 23 -14.25 -7.83 -2.06
CA ALA A 23 -13.09 -7.27 -2.74
C ALA A 23 -13.09 -7.52 -4.26
N GLU A 24 -12.48 -6.59 -5.00
CA GLU A 24 -12.09 -6.79 -6.40
C GLU A 24 -10.75 -7.51 -6.51
N GLY A 25 -9.91 -7.43 -5.48
CA GLY A 25 -8.76 -8.31 -5.31
C GLY A 25 -7.97 -8.03 -4.04
N ILE A 26 -7.10 -8.97 -3.67
CA ILE A 26 -6.29 -8.94 -2.46
C ILE A 26 -4.89 -9.47 -2.80
N LEU A 27 -3.87 -8.77 -2.33
CA LEU A 27 -2.46 -9.08 -2.55
C LEU A 27 -1.66 -9.01 -1.24
N ILE A 28 -0.66 -9.88 -1.12
CA ILE A 28 0.41 -9.75 -0.11
C ILE A 28 1.41 -8.70 -0.60
N VAL A 29 1.84 -7.84 0.31
CA VAL A 29 2.90 -6.85 0.07
C VAL A 29 3.97 -6.95 1.16
N GLY A 30 5.02 -6.14 1.06
CA GLY A 30 6.08 -6.11 2.07
C GLY A 30 6.94 -7.37 2.06
N SER A 31 7.64 -7.60 3.18
CA SER A 31 8.71 -8.59 3.30
C SER A 31 8.29 -10.02 2.96
N VAL A 32 7.04 -10.38 3.30
CA VAL A 32 6.44 -11.68 3.01
C VAL A 32 6.37 -11.93 1.50
N ALA A 33 6.06 -10.92 0.70
CA ALA A 33 5.95 -11.06 -0.75
C ALA A 33 7.34 -11.10 -1.43
N TYR A 34 8.23 -10.13 -1.14
CA TYR A 34 9.47 -10.01 -1.92
C TYR A 34 10.63 -10.89 -1.42
N ASN A 35 10.66 -11.25 -0.12
CA ASN A 35 11.71 -12.09 0.45
C ASN A 35 11.20 -13.20 1.39
N PRO A 36 10.46 -14.20 0.86
CA PRO A 36 9.91 -15.33 1.63
C PRO A 36 10.95 -16.05 2.51
N ASP A 37 12.18 -16.19 2.03
CA ASP A 37 13.24 -16.92 2.76
C ASP A 37 13.80 -16.13 3.96
N ALA A 38 13.59 -14.81 4.02
CA ALA A 38 14.04 -13.95 5.13
C ALA A 38 12.93 -13.65 6.16
N VAL A 39 11.70 -14.13 5.94
CA VAL A 39 10.60 -13.97 6.90
C VAL A 39 10.98 -14.63 8.23
N THR A 40 10.87 -13.87 9.32
CA THR A 40 11.16 -14.32 10.68
C THR A 40 9.88 -14.32 11.53
N SER A 41 9.98 -14.83 12.77
CA SER A 41 8.88 -14.78 13.73
C SER A 41 8.46 -13.35 14.10
N GLU A 42 9.34 -12.36 13.92
CA GLU A 42 9.07 -10.94 14.16
C GLU A 42 8.47 -10.23 12.96
N SER A 43 8.42 -10.89 11.79
CA SER A 43 7.83 -10.30 10.57
C SER A 43 6.31 -10.25 10.68
N ASP A 44 5.77 -9.10 10.32
CA ASP A 44 4.34 -8.84 10.12
C ASP A 44 3.81 -9.49 8.84
N LEU A 45 2.50 -9.40 8.65
CA LEU A 45 1.82 -9.71 7.40
C LEU A 45 1.11 -8.46 6.88
N ASP A 46 1.58 -7.92 5.77
CA ASP A 46 0.92 -6.81 5.08
C ASP A 46 0.12 -7.30 3.87
N LEU A 47 -1.14 -6.86 3.81
CA LEU A 47 -2.08 -7.11 2.75
C LEU A 47 -2.59 -5.79 2.18
N VAL A 48 -2.80 -5.75 0.87
CA VAL A 48 -3.59 -4.70 0.21
C VAL A 48 -4.86 -5.32 -0.34
N GLY A 49 -6.02 -4.81 0.11
CA GLY A 49 -7.32 -5.16 -0.43
C GLY A 49 -7.86 -4.04 -1.29
N VAL A 50 -8.33 -4.33 -2.51
CA VAL A 50 -8.96 -3.34 -3.40
C VAL A 50 -10.48 -3.57 -3.38
N LEU A 51 -11.24 -2.54 -2.98
CA LEU A 51 -12.69 -2.60 -2.82
C LEU A 51 -13.35 -1.38 -3.48
N ASP A 52 -14.65 -1.47 -3.75
CA ASP A 52 -15.46 -0.29 -4.06
C ASP A 52 -16.09 0.24 -2.78
N PHE A 53 -15.54 1.31 -2.21
CA PHE A 53 -15.98 1.83 -0.91
C PHE A 53 -17.44 2.30 -0.92
N SER A 54 -17.97 2.64 -2.10
CA SER A 54 -19.37 3.08 -2.23
C SER A 54 -20.37 1.93 -2.15
N SER A 55 -19.95 0.69 -2.41
CA SER A 55 -20.82 -0.50 -2.41
C SER A 55 -20.43 -1.57 -1.39
N ALA A 56 -19.20 -1.55 -0.88
CA ALA A 56 -18.73 -2.53 0.09
C ALA A 56 -19.39 -2.31 1.45
N SER A 57 -19.91 -3.39 2.05
CA SER A 57 -20.40 -3.38 3.43
C SER A 57 -19.21 -3.44 4.39
N PHE A 58 -18.70 -2.27 4.80
CA PHE A 58 -17.63 -2.23 5.81
C PHE A 58 -18.04 -2.91 7.11
N LYS A 59 -19.29 -2.78 7.55
CA LYS A 59 -19.76 -3.46 8.76
C LYS A 59 -19.59 -4.98 8.65
N GLU A 60 -20.00 -5.55 7.53
CA GLU A 60 -19.81 -6.98 7.25
C GLU A 60 -18.32 -7.34 7.18
N LEU A 61 -17.48 -6.50 6.56
CA LEU A 61 -16.02 -6.70 6.54
C LEU A 61 -15.43 -6.81 7.95
N TYR A 62 -15.77 -5.87 8.85
CA TYR A 62 -15.32 -5.92 10.24
C TYR A 62 -15.85 -7.15 10.98
N GLU A 63 -17.12 -7.52 10.77
CA GLU A 63 -17.74 -8.71 11.38
C GLU A 63 -17.04 -10.01 10.93
N LYS A 64 -16.79 -10.18 9.63
CA LYS A 64 -16.10 -11.37 9.08
C LYS A 64 -14.65 -11.47 9.54
N LEU A 65 -13.98 -10.34 9.75
CA LEU A 65 -12.62 -10.29 10.29
C LEU A 65 -12.57 -10.36 11.82
N GLY A 66 -13.71 -10.32 12.51
CA GLY A 66 -13.77 -10.28 13.98
C GLY A 66 -13.18 -9.00 14.58
N GLN A 67 -13.12 -7.91 13.81
CA GLN A 67 -12.49 -6.65 14.22
C GLN A 67 -13.51 -5.66 14.78
N ARG A 68 -13.06 -4.77 15.68
CA ARG A 68 -13.91 -3.73 16.26
C ARG A 68 -14.33 -2.72 15.18
N PHE A 69 -15.63 -2.58 14.96
CA PHE A 69 -16.18 -1.62 14.01
C PHE A 69 -15.81 -0.17 14.34
N GLU A 70 -15.37 0.58 13.32
CA GLU A 70 -14.96 1.98 13.45
C GLU A 70 -15.90 2.91 12.67
N PRO A 71 -16.94 3.46 13.31
CA PRO A 71 -18.01 4.18 12.60
C PRO A 71 -17.54 5.44 11.88
N LEU A 72 -16.62 6.21 12.47
CA LEU A 72 -16.12 7.45 11.86
C LEU A 72 -15.28 7.18 10.61
N LEU A 73 -14.38 6.20 10.68
CA LEU A 73 -13.55 5.78 9.55
C LEU A 73 -14.42 5.32 8.38
N VAL A 74 -15.41 4.47 8.67
CA VAL A 74 -16.35 3.95 7.66
C VAL A 74 -17.22 5.06 7.09
N LYS A 75 -17.68 6.00 7.91
CA LYS A 75 -18.40 7.19 7.44
C LYS A 75 -17.56 7.98 6.44
N TYR A 76 -16.30 8.27 6.76
CA TYR A 76 -15.43 9.02 5.84
C TYR A 76 -15.08 8.26 4.56
N ALA A 77 -14.92 6.94 4.64
CA ALA A 77 -14.70 6.09 3.48
C ALA A 77 -15.91 6.09 2.54
N THR A 78 -17.12 5.89 3.10
CA THR A 78 -18.37 5.82 2.34
C THR A 78 -18.84 7.18 1.80
N GLU A 79 -18.52 8.28 2.49
CA GLU A 79 -18.73 9.66 2.01
C GLU A 79 -17.67 10.10 0.96
N GLY A 80 -16.70 9.25 0.63
CA GLY A 80 -15.63 9.55 -0.34
C GLY A 80 -14.62 10.60 0.15
N LYS A 81 -14.58 10.88 1.45
CA LYS A 81 -13.62 11.80 2.08
C LYS A 81 -12.23 11.19 2.24
N ILE A 82 -12.17 9.87 2.37
CA ILE A 82 -10.95 9.08 2.31
C ILE A 82 -11.13 7.94 1.31
N ASN A 83 -10.03 7.47 0.76
CA ASN A 83 -10.01 6.38 -0.22
C ASN A 83 -8.96 5.31 0.14
N ASN A 84 -8.38 5.45 1.35
CA ASN A 84 -7.43 4.52 1.95
C ASN A 84 -7.84 4.30 3.41
N VAL A 85 -7.97 3.04 3.79
CA VAL A 85 -8.33 2.59 5.14
C VAL A 85 -7.33 1.51 5.54
N SER A 86 -6.73 1.61 6.71
CA SER A 86 -5.85 0.55 7.24
C SER A 86 -6.46 -0.05 8.49
N LEU A 87 -6.58 -1.37 8.51
CA LEU A 87 -6.97 -2.17 9.68
C LEU A 87 -5.73 -2.92 10.14
N VAL A 88 -5.35 -2.76 11.40
CA VAL A 88 -4.18 -3.43 11.96
C VAL A 88 -4.52 -4.02 13.31
N TRP A 89 -4.18 -5.28 13.49
CA TRP A 89 -4.44 -6.03 14.71
C TRP A 89 -3.33 -7.05 14.96
N ASP A 90 -3.22 -7.50 16.21
CA ASP A 90 -2.26 -8.53 16.59
C ASP A 90 -2.99 -9.85 16.80
N GLU A 91 -2.43 -10.91 16.25
CA GLU A 91 -2.72 -12.29 16.62
C GLU A 91 -1.42 -12.95 17.12
N GLU A 92 -0.91 -13.94 16.40
CA GLU A 92 0.44 -14.50 16.63
C GLU A 92 1.55 -13.56 16.16
N PHE A 93 1.21 -12.65 15.24
CA PHE A 93 2.04 -11.57 14.68
C PHE A 93 1.12 -10.39 14.30
N GLU A 94 1.70 -9.23 13.99
CA GLU A 94 0.94 -8.07 13.50
C GLU A 94 0.42 -8.33 12.08
N ILE A 95 -0.86 -8.06 11.85
CA ILE A 95 -1.50 -8.17 10.54
C ILE A 95 -1.96 -6.78 10.12
N GLY A 96 -1.43 -6.29 9.01
CA GLY A 96 -1.84 -5.06 8.35
C GLY A 96 -2.71 -5.35 7.12
N LEU A 97 -3.95 -4.88 7.13
CA LEU A 97 -4.84 -4.90 5.96
C LEU A 97 -5.13 -3.48 5.49
N HIS A 98 -4.48 -3.08 4.40
CA HIS A 98 -4.62 -1.78 3.76
C HIS A 98 -5.68 -1.85 2.65
N LEU A 99 -6.87 -1.39 2.95
CA LEU A 99 -8.00 -1.29 2.04
C LEU A 99 -7.87 -0.03 1.17
N TRP A 100 -7.80 -0.21 -0.14
CA TRP A 100 -7.81 0.86 -1.12
C TRP A 100 -9.15 0.86 -1.85
N ASP A 101 -9.77 2.03 -1.96
CA ASP A 101 -10.86 2.19 -2.92
C ASP A 101 -10.35 1.92 -4.34
N LYS A 102 -11.20 1.43 -5.23
CA LYS A 102 -10.87 1.22 -6.65
C LYS A 102 -10.23 2.45 -7.29
N GLY A 103 -10.69 3.66 -6.93
CA GLY A 103 -10.13 4.91 -7.42
C GLY A 103 -8.77 5.24 -6.81
N ALA A 104 -8.49 4.79 -5.60
CA ALA A 104 -7.15 4.89 -4.99
C ALA A 104 -6.17 3.93 -5.67
N PHE A 105 -6.57 2.67 -5.90
CA PHE A 105 -5.74 1.72 -6.66
C PHE A 105 -5.44 2.26 -8.06
N GLU A 106 -6.46 2.74 -8.80
CA GLU A 106 -6.25 3.38 -10.10
C GLU A 106 -5.29 4.58 -10.01
N ARG A 107 -5.40 5.43 -8.99
CA ARG A 107 -4.42 6.51 -8.80
C ARG A 107 -3.00 6.00 -8.61
N VAL A 108 -2.79 4.95 -7.80
CA VAL A 108 -1.45 4.39 -7.57
C VAL A 108 -0.88 3.81 -8.86
N VAL A 109 -1.64 2.98 -9.59
CA VAL A 109 -1.15 2.36 -10.84
C VAL A 109 -0.90 3.37 -11.96
N ASN A 110 -1.54 4.54 -11.91
CA ASN A 110 -1.30 5.65 -12.84
C ASN A 110 -0.28 6.67 -12.33
N LEU A 111 0.32 6.48 -11.16
CA LEU A 111 1.20 7.45 -10.50
C LEU A 111 0.56 8.84 -10.41
N GLY A 112 -0.64 8.90 -9.84
CA GLY A 112 -1.25 10.16 -9.41
C GLY A 112 -0.51 10.76 -8.21
N ASP A 113 -0.93 11.95 -7.76
CA ASP A 113 -0.20 12.68 -6.73
C ASP A 113 -0.35 12.05 -5.34
N TYR A 114 -1.59 11.89 -4.89
CA TYR A 114 -1.88 11.41 -3.54
C TYR A 114 -3.24 10.71 -3.43
N ASN A 115 -3.36 9.92 -2.38
CA ASN A 115 -4.60 9.41 -1.83
C ASN A 115 -4.96 10.13 -0.52
N LEU A 116 -6.12 9.83 0.05
CA LEU A 116 -6.61 10.46 1.26
C LEU A 116 -6.79 9.40 2.34
N ILE A 117 -6.21 9.66 3.50
CA ILE A 117 -6.26 8.81 4.69
C ILE A 117 -6.80 9.63 5.88
N PHE A 118 -7.37 8.93 6.86
CA PHE A 118 -7.82 9.53 8.11
C PHE A 118 -6.77 9.31 9.21
N GLY A 119 -6.18 10.39 9.71
CA GLY A 119 -5.34 10.40 10.91
C GLY A 119 -6.20 10.60 12.15
N ARG A 120 -6.33 9.56 12.98
CA ARG A 120 -7.19 9.59 14.17
C ARG A 120 -6.43 10.25 15.32
N GLU A 121 -7.10 11.06 16.12
CA GLU A 121 -6.50 11.76 17.27
C GLU A 121 -5.91 10.79 18.33
N ASP A 122 -6.60 9.68 18.61
CA ASP A 122 -6.24 8.75 19.69
C ASP A 122 -5.76 7.38 19.17
N PHE A 123 -5.01 7.35 18.07
CA PHE A 123 -4.55 6.06 17.53
C PHE A 123 -3.26 5.56 18.18
N SER A 124 -3.39 4.50 19.00
CA SER A 124 -2.30 3.97 19.82
C SER A 124 -1.11 3.38 19.05
N ARG A 125 -1.25 3.04 17.76
CA ARG A 125 -0.16 2.43 16.97
C ARG A 125 0.73 3.44 16.22
N ASN A 126 0.51 4.75 16.36
CA ASN A 126 1.37 5.82 15.81
C ASN A 126 1.84 5.56 14.36
N PHE A 127 0.92 5.28 13.43
CA PHE A 127 1.33 5.08 12.03
C PHE A 127 1.99 6.34 11.48
N LYS A 128 3.21 6.18 10.96
CA LYS A 128 3.93 7.29 10.29
C LYS A 128 3.15 7.82 9.08
N SER A 129 2.33 6.98 8.44
CA SER A 129 1.46 7.40 7.34
C SER A 129 0.36 8.38 7.77
N THR A 130 -0.03 8.39 9.05
CA THR A 130 -1.03 9.29 9.64
C THR A 130 -0.43 10.48 10.39
N SER A 131 0.89 10.70 10.26
CA SER A 131 1.54 11.93 10.71
C SER A 131 1.31 13.05 9.69
N ASP A 132 1.22 14.29 10.15
CA ASP A 132 1.18 15.51 9.30
C ASP A 132 2.44 15.66 8.44
N LYS A 133 3.50 14.94 8.80
CA LYS A 133 4.78 14.87 8.09
C LYS A 133 5.05 13.47 7.59
N GLU A 134 5.62 13.37 6.40
CA GLU A 134 6.13 12.14 5.81
C GLU A 134 7.56 12.36 5.30
N VAL A 135 8.46 11.42 5.61
CA VAL A 135 9.83 11.44 5.10
C VAL A 135 9.95 10.36 4.05
N LEU A 136 10.17 10.77 2.80
CA LEU A 136 10.42 9.87 1.68
C LEU A 136 11.90 9.80 1.38
N VAL A 137 12.32 8.70 0.76
CA VAL A 137 13.72 8.46 0.37
C VAL A 137 13.75 8.15 -1.12
N ASN A 138 14.54 8.89 -1.90
CA ASN A 138 14.71 8.59 -3.32
C ASN A 138 15.70 7.45 -3.55
N LEU A 139 15.88 7.07 -4.81
CA LEU A 139 16.81 6.00 -5.21
C LEU A 139 18.29 6.30 -4.90
N LYS A 140 18.65 7.55 -4.61
CA LYS A 140 20.01 7.96 -4.20
C LYS A 140 20.22 7.89 -2.69
N GLY A 141 19.17 7.56 -1.92
CA GLY A 141 19.19 7.61 -0.46
C GLY A 141 18.97 9.01 0.11
N GLU A 142 18.67 10.01 -0.72
CA GLU A 142 18.36 11.36 -0.25
C GLU A 142 16.98 11.38 0.38
N LYS A 143 16.84 12.11 1.48
CA LYS A 143 15.60 12.22 2.24
C LYS A 143 14.88 13.50 1.89
N TYR A 144 13.56 13.44 1.75
CA TYR A 144 12.70 14.60 1.57
C TYR A 144 11.56 14.57 2.57
N GLU A 145 11.34 15.68 3.27
CA GLU A 145 10.25 15.84 4.24
C GLU A 145 9.07 16.58 3.58
N ILE A 146 7.90 15.94 3.57
CA ILE A 146 6.67 16.47 3.00
C ILE A 146 5.69 16.78 4.13
N PHE A 147 5.07 17.96 4.07
CA PHE A 147 3.99 18.36 4.96
C PHE A 147 2.64 18.11 4.27
N LYS A 148 1.75 17.35 4.92
CA LYS A 148 0.52 16.79 4.34
C LYS A 148 -0.69 17.73 4.36
N ASP A 149 -0.54 18.91 4.95
CA ASP A 149 -1.59 19.95 5.07
C ASP A 149 -2.90 19.38 5.65
N PRO A 150 -2.91 19.03 6.95
CA PRO A 150 -4.04 18.35 7.58
C PRO A 150 -5.31 19.17 7.52
N LYS A 151 -6.43 18.50 7.24
CA LYS A 151 -7.77 19.08 7.35
C LYS A 151 -8.51 18.48 8.53
N ASP A 152 -8.75 19.29 9.55
CA ASP A 152 -9.49 18.90 10.75
C ASP A 152 -10.93 18.44 10.42
N VAL A 153 -11.33 17.34 11.04
CA VAL A 153 -12.66 16.74 10.97
C VAL A 153 -13.01 16.15 12.35
N ASP A 154 -14.24 15.64 12.50
CA ASP A 154 -14.64 14.98 13.74
C ASP A 154 -13.78 13.72 13.99
N GLY A 155 -13.15 13.65 15.17
CA GLY A 155 -12.28 12.57 15.63
C GLY A 155 -10.87 12.52 15.04
N GLY A 156 -10.42 13.54 14.30
CA GLY A 156 -9.06 13.61 13.75
C GLY A 156 -8.91 14.50 12.53
N SER A 157 -8.01 14.13 11.62
CA SER A 157 -7.69 14.90 10.42
C SER A 157 -7.72 14.04 9.16
N ILE A 158 -8.09 14.64 8.03
CA ILE A 158 -7.89 14.06 6.70
C ILE A 158 -6.53 14.52 6.20
N LEU A 159 -5.70 13.57 5.81
CA LEU A 159 -4.33 13.77 5.37
C LEU A 159 -4.17 13.35 3.92
N LYS A 160 -3.32 14.08 3.19
CA LYS A 160 -2.77 13.58 1.93
C LYS A 160 -1.83 12.42 2.24
N PHE A 161 -1.93 11.35 1.46
CA PHE A 161 -1.04 10.21 1.49
C PHE A 161 -0.37 10.13 0.13
N PHE A 162 0.86 10.64 0.03
CA PHE A 162 1.51 10.82 -1.25
C PHE A 162 1.88 9.47 -1.85
N ILE A 163 1.51 9.29 -3.11
CA ILE A 163 1.86 8.10 -3.89
C ILE A 163 3.35 8.19 -4.24
N TYR A 164 3.79 9.38 -4.64
CA TYR A 164 5.19 9.75 -4.79
C TYR A 164 5.33 11.27 -4.65
N TRP A 165 6.58 11.73 -4.56
CA TRP A 165 6.96 13.12 -4.72
C TRP A 165 8.09 13.23 -5.75
N GLU A 166 8.17 14.37 -6.44
CA GLU A 166 9.24 14.63 -7.38
C GLU A 166 9.67 16.09 -7.30
N ASP A 167 10.97 16.29 -7.36
CA ASP A 167 11.61 17.59 -7.56
C ASP A 167 12.85 17.43 -8.46
N ASP A 168 13.64 18.49 -8.59
CA ASP A 168 14.86 18.50 -9.41
C ASP A 168 15.90 17.44 -8.98
N SER A 169 15.83 16.95 -7.73
CA SER A 169 16.77 15.95 -7.20
C SER A 169 16.34 14.50 -7.49
N GLY A 170 15.05 14.27 -7.72
CA GLY A 170 14.54 13.06 -8.35
C GLY A 170 13.16 12.60 -7.88
N PHE A 171 12.91 11.30 -8.04
CA PHE A 171 11.67 10.62 -7.71
C PHE A 171 11.73 9.97 -6.33
N TYR A 172 10.75 10.30 -5.48
CA TYR A 172 10.60 9.82 -4.11
C TYR A 172 9.37 8.93 -4.00
N PRO A 173 9.50 7.59 -4.03
CA PRO A 173 8.35 6.70 -3.89
C PRO A 173 7.73 6.80 -2.50
N GLY A 174 6.41 6.96 -2.44
CA GLY A 174 5.63 6.73 -1.23
C GLY A 174 5.44 5.24 -0.98
N ILE A 175 5.02 4.87 0.24
CA ILE A 175 4.83 3.46 0.63
C ILE A 175 3.81 2.73 -0.27
N GLN A 176 2.81 3.42 -0.82
CA GLN A 176 1.85 2.80 -1.74
C GLN A 176 2.51 2.34 -3.05
N VAL A 177 3.50 3.09 -3.55
CA VAL A 177 4.33 2.66 -4.70
C VAL A 177 5.24 1.52 -4.27
N CYS A 178 5.87 1.59 -3.10
CA CYS A 178 6.72 0.52 -2.58
C CYS A 178 5.97 -0.81 -2.45
N ASN A 179 4.72 -0.78 -1.98
CA ASN A 179 3.87 -1.97 -1.86
C ASN A 179 3.64 -2.68 -3.19
N LEU A 180 3.56 -1.94 -4.30
CA LEU A 180 3.37 -2.54 -5.64
C LEU A 180 4.69 -2.80 -6.37
N LEU A 181 5.76 -2.10 -5.97
CA LEU A 181 7.09 -2.26 -6.52
C LEU A 181 7.69 -3.60 -6.11
N LEU A 182 7.56 -3.96 -4.83
CA LEU A 182 8.22 -5.10 -4.19
C LEU A 182 7.50 -6.43 -4.41
N ASP A 183 7.40 -6.87 -5.67
CA ASP A 183 6.86 -8.18 -6.04
C ASP A 183 5.58 -8.60 -5.30
N PRO A 184 4.50 -7.78 -5.36
CA PRO A 184 3.26 -8.12 -4.68
C PRO A 184 2.72 -9.47 -5.18
N GLU A 185 2.29 -10.32 -4.26
CA GLU A 185 1.69 -11.63 -4.57
C GLU A 185 0.18 -11.50 -4.59
N VAL A 186 -0.44 -11.62 -5.77
CA VAL A 186 -1.91 -11.62 -5.91
C VAL A 186 -2.46 -12.96 -5.42
N ILE A 187 -3.16 -12.96 -4.28
CA ILE A 187 -3.81 -14.17 -3.74
C ILE A 187 -5.21 -14.32 -4.35
N TYR A 188 -5.90 -13.21 -4.54
CA TYR A 188 -7.25 -13.19 -5.10
C TYR A 188 -7.46 -12.01 -6.03
N GLU A 189 -8.13 -12.24 -7.16
CA GLU A 189 -8.60 -11.17 -8.02
C GLU A 189 -9.87 -11.56 -8.79
N LYS A 190 -10.69 -10.55 -9.03
CA LYS A 190 -11.89 -10.65 -9.84
C LYS A 190 -11.58 -10.20 -11.26
N ARG A 191 -11.72 -11.13 -12.21
CA ARG A 191 -11.62 -10.86 -13.66
C ARG A 191 -10.28 -10.22 -14.09
N GLY A 192 -9.17 -10.55 -13.42
CA GLY A 192 -7.84 -10.11 -13.86
C GLY A 192 -7.49 -8.63 -13.61
N LYS A 193 -8.36 -7.86 -12.95
CA LYS A 193 -8.20 -6.39 -12.82
C LYS A 193 -6.95 -5.99 -12.06
N ILE A 194 -6.56 -6.76 -11.04
CA ILE A 194 -5.38 -6.44 -10.23
C ILE A 194 -4.13 -6.69 -11.06
N SER A 195 -4.06 -7.87 -11.69
CA SER A 195 -2.96 -8.24 -12.59
C SER A 195 -2.79 -7.24 -13.75
N GLU A 196 -3.88 -6.77 -14.35
CA GLU A 196 -3.84 -5.70 -15.38
C GLU A 196 -3.33 -4.36 -14.81
N GLY A 197 -3.81 -3.97 -13.62
CA GLY A 197 -3.34 -2.77 -12.93
C GLY A 197 -1.86 -2.81 -12.59
N LEU A 198 -1.33 -3.96 -12.13
CA LEU A 198 0.09 -4.15 -11.84
C LEU A 198 0.97 -4.01 -13.09
N LYS A 199 0.55 -4.57 -14.23
CA LYS A 199 1.25 -4.38 -15.52
C LYS A 199 1.27 -2.93 -15.95
N LYS A 200 0.14 -2.23 -15.76
CA LYS A 200 0.01 -0.81 -16.08
C LYS A 200 0.90 0.05 -15.18
N PHE A 201 0.94 -0.26 -13.88
CA PHE A 201 1.83 0.36 -12.92
C PHE A 201 3.29 0.23 -13.33
N GLU A 202 3.73 -0.97 -13.72
CA GLU A 202 5.10 -1.23 -14.18
C GLU A 202 5.48 -0.35 -15.38
N ILE A 203 4.60 -0.28 -16.40
CA ILE A 203 4.81 0.56 -17.58
C ILE A 203 4.92 2.04 -17.20
N ASN A 204 4.01 2.52 -16.34
CA ASN A 204 3.98 3.92 -15.91
C ASN A 204 5.20 4.29 -15.06
N LEU A 205 5.59 3.42 -14.14
CA LEU A 205 6.78 3.61 -13.31
C LEU A 205 8.05 3.61 -14.15
N LYS A 206 8.19 2.67 -15.08
CA LYS A 206 9.33 2.65 -16.01
C LYS A 206 9.41 3.92 -16.85
N LYS A 207 8.27 4.39 -17.36
CA LYS A 207 8.20 5.67 -18.10
C LYS A 207 8.63 6.84 -17.21
N LYS A 208 8.06 6.96 -16.01
CA LYS A 208 8.34 8.03 -15.07
C LYS A 208 9.83 8.08 -14.73
N LEU A 209 10.42 6.95 -14.38
CA LEU A 209 11.82 6.89 -13.98
C LEU A 209 12.78 7.19 -15.14
N LYS A 210 12.42 6.84 -16.39
CA LYS A 210 13.19 7.27 -17.58
C LYS A 210 13.08 8.76 -17.84
N GLU A 211 11.94 9.38 -17.54
CA GLU A 211 11.77 10.84 -17.64
C GLU A 211 12.61 11.56 -16.57
N THR A 212 12.62 11.05 -15.33
CA THR A 212 13.37 11.64 -14.21
C THR A 212 14.88 11.44 -14.32
N TYR A 213 15.34 10.24 -14.71
CA TYR A 213 16.76 9.85 -14.64
C TYR A 213 17.43 9.61 -16.02
N GLY A 214 16.68 9.72 -17.11
CA GLY A 214 17.17 9.47 -18.47
C GLY A 214 17.16 7.99 -18.88
N SER A 215 17.57 7.73 -20.13
CA SER A 215 17.59 6.39 -20.73
C SER A 215 18.94 5.67 -20.61
N SER A 216 19.97 6.38 -20.16
CA SER A 216 21.35 5.93 -20.06
C SER A 216 22.09 6.81 -19.05
N SER A 217 22.21 6.38 -17.80
CA SER A 217 23.23 6.97 -16.91
C SER A 217 23.94 5.86 -16.15
N GLU A 218 25.26 5.84 -16.29
CA GLU A 218 26.18 4.97 -15.55
C GLU A 218 26.28 5.39 -14.07
N GLU A 219 25.74 6.56 -13.71
CA GLU A 219 25.91 7.15 -12.38
C GLU A 219 24.83 6.67 -11.39
N ILE A 220 23.57 6.49 -11.81
CA ILE A 220 22.48 5.93 -10.98
C ILE A 220 21.48 5.22 -11.89
N ASN A 221 21.70 3.93 -12.13
CA ASN A 221 20.73 3.10 -12.82
C ASN A 221 19.70 2.59 -11.79
N LEU A 222 18.41 2.63 -12.13
CA LEU A 222 17.35 1.90 -11.42
C LEU A 222 17.77 0.47 -11.07
N HIS A 223 18.53 -0.13 -11.99
CA HIS A 223 19.10 -1.45 -11.88
C HIS A 223 20.11 -1.61 -10.73
N ASN A 224 20.66 -0.56 -10.11
CA ASN A 224 21.61 -0.73 -9.01
C ASN A 224 21.05 -0.29 -7.65
N ALA A 225 20.00 0.54 -7.66
CA ALA A 225 19.34 1.03 -6.44
C ALA A 225 18.22 0.11 -5.96
N LEU A 226 17.74 -0.80 -6.81
CA LEU A 226 16.67 -1.73 -6.51
C LEU A 226 17.25 -3.13 -6.23
N ASP A 227 16.58 -3.91 -5.37
CA ASP A 227 16.85 -5.32 -5.16
C ASP A 227 16.93 -6.08 -6.51
N VAL A 228 17.78 -7.11 -6.62
CA VAL A 228 18.04 -7.86 -7.87
C VAL A 228 16.75 -8.34 -8.56
N LYS A 229 15.70 -8.69 -7.82
CA LYS A 229 14.41 -9.06 -8.42
C LYS A 229 13.71 -7.89 -9.09
N LEU A 230 13.78 -6.70 -8.48
CA LEU A 230 13.21 -5.46 -8.98
C LEU A 230 13.96 -4.92 -10.21
N GLN A 231 15.26 -5.18 -10.29
CA GLN A 231 16.07 -4.85 -11.48
C GLN A 231 15.53 -5.53 -12.74
N ASN A 232 14.98 -6.74 -12.62
CA ASN A 232 14.38 -7.48 -13.73
C ASN A 232 12.98 -6.96 -14.13
N LYS A 233 12.28 -6.24 -13.25
CA LYS A 233 10.95 -5.66 -13.54
C LYS A 233 11.00 -4.31 -14.24
N VAL A 234 12.14 -3.64 -14.18
CA VAL A 234 12.31 -2.28 -14.67
C VAL A 234 13.20 -2.18 -15.91
N THR A 235 13.87 -3.29 -16.27
CA THR A 235 14.59 -3.47 -17.55
C THR A 235 13.64 -3.76 -18.71
#